data_AF-A0A371J0Q3-F1
#
_entry.id   AF-A0A371J0Q3-F1
#
_cell.length_a   1.000
_cell.length_b   1.000
_cell.length_c   1.000
_cell.angle_alpha   90.00
_cell.angle_beta   90.00
_cell.angle_gamma   90.00
#
_symmetry.space_group_name_H-M   'P 1'
#
loop_
_entity.id
_entity.type
_entity.pdbx_description
1 polymer ?
#
loop_
_entity_poly.entity_id
_entity_poly.type
_entity_poly.pdbx_seq_one_letter_code
_entity_poly.pdbx_strand_id
1 'polypeptide(L)'
;MKKVIKLTLYILALILQISTLCGVFIVQYLTNKKAGVMRHVYSRKYQFENSIFSQQNISMLKVGSILAIILILIFLMYVIKNKKDLFCKVQASITLIMSMAVYIVISSNYFSEKLAYHYFIMGFALVLLIQMIVLLSTAFAAKS
;
A
#
# COMPACT_ATOMS: atom_id res chain seq x y z
N MET A 1 -19.09 19.62 3.32
CA MET A 1 -18.95 18.63 4.43
C MET A 1 -18.41 19.34 5.66
N LYS A 2 -19.01 19.18 6.85
CA LYS A 2 -18.52 19.85 8.09
C LYS A 2 -17.05 19.45 8.34
N LYS A 3 -16.21 20.41 8.75
CA LYS A 3 -14.76 20.23 8.96
C LYS A 3 -14.43 19.03 9.88
N VAL A 4 -15.27 18.80 10.88
CA VAL A 4 -15.19 17.66 11.82
C VAL A 4 -15.27 16.31 11.11
N ILE A 5 -16.23 16.14 10.19
CA ILE A 5 -16.44 14.86 9.48
C ILE A 5 -15.22 14.51 8.60
N LYS A 6 -14.61 15.51 7.95
CA LYS A 6 -13.37 15.32 7.17
C LYS A 6 -12.23 14.82 8.04
N LEU A 7 -12.03 15.47 9.20
CA LEU A 7 -10.98 15.11 10.14
C LEU A 7 -11.15 13.67 10.64
N THR A 8 -12.37 13.29 11.04
CA THR A 8 -12.66 11.92 11.51
C THR A 8 -12.34 10.88 10.43
N LEU A 9 -12.70 11.14 9.17
CA LEU A 9 -12.41 10.22 8.06
C LEU A 9 -10.90 10.05 7.82
N TYR A 10 -10.11 11.12 7.90
CA TYR A 10 -8.66 11.01 7.75
C TYR A 10 -8.00 10.23 8.89
N ILE A 11 -8.48 10.43 10.12
CA ILE A 11 -7.99 9.67 11.28
C ILE A 11 -8.34 8.18 11.13
N LEU A 12 -9.57 7.86 10.73
CA LEU A 12 -9.99 6.48 10.50
C LEU A 12 -9.16 5.82 9.39
N ALA A 13 -8.92 6.53 8.28
CA ALA A 13 -8.07 6.03 7.20
C ALA A 13 -6.64 5.72 7.70
N LEU A 14 -6.07 6.60 8.52
CA LEU A 14 -4.74 6.41 9.11
C LEU A 14 -4.70 5.21 10.04
N ILE A 15 -5.72 5.03 10.90
CA ILE A 15 -5.81 3.87 11.80
C ILE A 15 -5.85 2.57 10.98
N LEU A 16 -6.68 2.52 9.92
CA LEU A 16 -6.78 1.36 9.04
C LEU A 16 -5.46 1.04 8.31
N GLN A 17 -4.74 2.06 7.87
CA GLN A 17 -3.43 1.87 7.24
C GLN A 17 -2.42 1.27 8.22
N ILE A 18 -2.32 1.83 9.43
CA ILE A 18 -1.41 1.35 10.46
C ILE A 18 -1.79 -0.06 10.90
N SER A 19 -3.07 -0.34 11.16
CA SER A 19 -3.53 -1.66 11.58
C SER A 19 -3.25 -2.72 10.51
N THR A 20 -3.38 -2.36 9.23
CA THR A 20 -3.08 -3.27 8.12
C THR A 20 -1.59 -3.59 8.07
N LEU A 21 -0.73 -2.57 8.13
CA LEU A 21 0.73 -2.78 8.13
C LEU A 21 1.17 -3.62 9.32
N CYS A 22 0.76 -3.25 10.53
CA CYS A 22 1.04 -4.00 11.75
C CYS A 22 0.52 -5.44 11.66
N GLY A 23 -0.69 -5.62 11.13
CA GLY A 23 -1.32 -6.93 10.95
C GLY A 23 -0.46 -7.89 10.14
N VAL A 24 0.13 -7.45 9.03
CA VAL A 24 0.97 -8.33 8.21
C VAL A 24 2.28 -8.70 8.92
N PHE A 25 2.91 -7.77 9.63
CA PHE A 25 4.09 -8.09 10.44
C PHE A 25 3.76 -9.07 11.57
N ILE A 26 2.58 -8.95 12.19
CA ILE A 26 2.09 -9.90 13.19
C ILE A 26 1.88 -11.29 12.57
N VAL A 27 1.28 -11.37 11.36
CA VAL A 27 1.12 -12.65 10.65
C VAL A 27 2.47 -13.32 10.42
N GLN A 28 3.48 -12.58 10.00
CA GLN A 28 4.84 -13.12 9.84
C GLN A 28 5.44 -13.58 11.18
N TYR A 29 5.28 -12.80 12.25
CA TYR A 29 5.76 -13.19 13.58
C TYR A 29 5.10 -14.49 14.07
N LEU A 30 3.78 -14.60 13.92
CA LEU A 30 3.02 -15.78 14.31
C LEU A 30 3.36 -16.99 13.45
N THR A 31 3.65 -16.79 12.16
CA THR A 31 4.10 -17.85 11.25
C THR A 31 5.41 -18.48 11.73
N ASN A 32 6.32 -17.67 12.27
CA ASN A 32 7.59 -18.18 12.81
C ASN A 32 7.46 -18.84 14.20
N LYS A 33 6.42 -18.48 14.98
CA LYS A 33 6.27 -18.93 16.37
C LYS A 33 5.23 -20.04 16.58
N LYS A 34 4.18 -20.09 15.76
CA LYS A 34 3.03 -20.99 15.93
C LYS A 34 2.86 -21.91 14.73
N ALA A 35 3.10 -23.20 14.94
CA ALA A 35 2.99 -24.23 13.90
C ALA A 35 1.63 -24.27 13.17
N GLY A 36 0.53 -23.98 13.88
CA GLY A 36 -0.81 -23.92 13.27
C GLY A 36 -0.96 -22.78 12.26
N VAL A 37 -0.45 -21.58 12.59
CA VAL A 37 -0.45 -20.42 11.68
C VAL A 37 0.50 -20.69 10.51
N MET A 38 1.66 -21.29 10.79
CA MET A 38 2.62 -21.69 9.77
C MET A 38 2.01 -22.60 8.71
N ARG A 39 1.33 -23.67 9.12
CA ARG A 39 0.68 -24.61 8.18
C ARG A 39 -0.37 -23.91 7.32
N HIS A 40 -1.17 -23.02 7.90
CA HIS A 40 -2.16 -22.25 7.16
C HIS A 40 -1.53 -21.30 6.14
N VAL A 41 -0.56 -20.48 6.58
CA VAL A 41 0.12 -19.51 5.71
C VAL A 41 0.90 -20.22 4.61
N TYR A 42 1.53 -21.35 4.90
CA TYR A 42 2.21 -22.17 3.90
C TYR A 42 1.25 -22.71 2.82
N SER A 43 0.11 -23.29 3.25
CA SER A 43 -0.91 -23.75 2.30
C SER A 43 -1.44 -22.61 1.42
N ARG A 44 -1.65 -21.43 2.00
CA ARG A 44 -2.06 -20.23 1.25
C ARG A 44 -0.99 -19.72 0.32
N LYS A 45 0.28 -19.73 0.72
CA LYS A 45 1.42 -19.37 -0.15
C LYS A 45 1.39 -20.22 -1.42
N TYR A 46 1.27 -21.54 -1.30
CA TYR A 46 1.20 -22.43 -2.45
C TYR A 46 -0.02 -22.17 -3.35
N GLN A 47 -1.18 -21.91 -2.75
CA GLN A 47 -2.38 -21.54 -3.52
C GLN A 47 -2.18 -20.22 -4.28
N PHE A 48 -1.58 -19.22 -3.64
CA PHE A 48 -1.33 -17.91 -4.25
C PHE A 48 -0.32 -17.99 -5.39
N GLU A 49 0.77 -18.74 -5.22
CA GLU A 49 1.79 -18.94 -6.26
C GLU A 49 1.23 -19.64 -7.51
N ASN A 50 0.28 -20.56 -7.33
CA ASN A 50 -0.35 -21.27 -8.45
C ASN A 50 -1.57 -20.55 -9.04
N SER A 51 -1.96 -19.38 -8.49
CA SER A 51 -3.12 -18.63 -8.97
C SER A 51 -2.79 -17.15 -9.19
N ILE A 52 -3.19 -16.29 -8.26
CA ILE A 52 -3.19 -14.83 -8.39
C ILE A 52 -1.77 -14.28 -8.46
N PHE A 53 -0.83 -14.90 -7.75
CA PHE A 53 0.57 -14.47 -7.62
C PHE A 53 1.53 -15.45 -8.30
N SER A 54 1.17 -15.95 -9.48
CA SER A 54 2.11 -16.65 -10.34
C SER A 54 3.31 -15.78 -10.68
N GLN A 55 4.45 -16.39 -11.04
CA GLN A 55 5.67 -15.66 -11.37
C GLN A 55 5.47 -14.62 -12.48
N GLN A 56 4.63 -14.95 -13.47
CA GLN A 56 4.23 -14.03 -14.53
C GLN A 56 3.41 -12.85 -13.95
N ASN A 57 2.42 -13.11 -13.10
CA ASN A 57 1.59 -12.09 -12.49
C ASN A 57 2.38 -11.17 -11.55
N ILE A 58 3.34 -11.71 -10.79
CA ILE A 58 4.26 -10.91 -9.96
C ILE A 58 5.11 -9.99 -10.83
N SER A 59 5.61 -10.48 -11.96
CA SER A 59 6.38 -9.65 -12.90
C SER A 59 5.52 -8.53 -13.50
N MET A 60 4.28 -8.83 -13.89
CA MET A 60 3.31 -7.83 -14.33
C MET A 60 2.98 -6.81 -13.24
N LEU A 61 2.79 -7.26 -11.99
CA LEU A 61 2.53 -6.39 -10.85
C LEU A 61 3.72 -5.46 -10.57
N LYS A 62 4.95 -5.96 -10.74
CA LYS A 62 6.18 -5.17 -10.62
C LYS A 62 6.21 -4.04 -11.66
N VAL A 63 5.94 -4.36 -12.93
CA VAL A 63 5.81 -3.34 -13.99
C VAL A 63 4.68 -2.35 -13.67
N GLY A 64 3.52 -2.83 -13.22
CA GLY A 64 2.40 -1.99 -12.81
C GLY A 64 2.75 -1.03 -11.67
N SER A 65 3.52 -1.49 -10.68
CA SER A 65 3.97 -0.64 -9.57
C SER A 65 4.95 0.45 -10.01
N ILE A 66 5.82 0.18 -10.99
CA ILE A 66 6.69 1.20 -11.59
C ILE A 66 5.85 2.26 -12.31
N LEU A 67 4.87 1.85 -13.12
CA LEU A 67 3.95 2.77 -13.79
C LEU A 67 3.17 3.63 -12.79
N ALA A 68 2.71 3.04 -11.68
CA ALA A 68 2.04 3.77 -10.61
C ALA A 68 2.95 4.83 -9.96
N ILE A 69 4.22 4.50 -9.70
CA ILE A 69 5.21 5.46 -9.17
C ILE A 69 5.37 6.63 -10.15
N ILE A 70 5.56 6.36 -11.44
CA ILE A 70 5.72 7.40 -12.47
C ILE A 70 4.48 8.31 -12.51
N LEU A 71 3.28 7.73 -12.50
CA LEU A 71 2.03 8.49 -12.54
C LEU A 71 1.86 9.38 -11.29
N ILE A 72 2.15 8.85 -10.11
CA ILE A 72 2.09 9.61 -8.86
C ILE A 72 3.16 10.72 -8.83
N LEU A 73 4.35 10.46 -9.39
CA LEU A 73 5.41 11.45 -9.50
C LEU A 73 5.01 12.61 -10.42
N ILE A 74 4.43 12.31 -11.58
CA ILE A 74 3.86 13.34 -12.48
C ILE A 74 2.78 14.14 -11.76
N PHE A 75 1.90 13.47 -11.01
CA PHE A 75 0.87 14.14 -10.23
C PHE A 75 1.45 15.05 -9.13
N LEU A 76 2.49 14.60 -8.42
CA LEU A 76 3.18 15.43 -7.43
C LEU A 76 3.77 16.70 -8.06
N MET A 77 4.43 16.56 -9.22
CA MET A 77 4.96 17.70 -9.98
C MET A 77 3.85 18.68 -10.38
N TYR A 78 2.68 18.16 -10.80
CA TYR A 78 1.51 18.98 -11.08
C TYR A 78 1.01 19.74 -9.84
N VAL A 79 0.92 19.09 -8.68
CA VAL A 79 0.47 19.71 -7.41
C VAL A 79 1.44 20.82 -6.97
N ILE A 80 2.75 20.60 -7.12
CA ILE A 80 3.79 21.59 -6.80
C ILE A 80 3.69 22.79 -7.76
N LYS A 81 3.65 22.55 -9.08
CA LYS A 81 3.61 23.60 -10.11
C LYS A 81 2.39 24.50 -9.98
N ASN A 82 1.22 23.91 -9.69
CA ASN A 82 -0.03 24.66 -9.54
C ASN A 82 -0.23 25.28 -8.15
N LYS A 83 0.83 25.33 -7.31
CA LYS A 83 0.82 25.93 -5.98
C LYS A 83 -0.38 25.51 -5.12
N LYS A 84 -0.76 24.23 -5.21
CA LYS A 84 -1.83 23.66 -4.37
C LYS A 84 -1.46 23.76 -2.88
N ASP A 85 -2.48 23.62 -2.04
CA ASP A 85 -2.35 23.67 -0.59
C ASP A 85 -1.27 22.70 -0.06
N LEU A 86 -0.63 23.09 1.03
CA LEU A 86 0.43 22.32 1.68
C LEU A 86 -0.04 20.91 2.03
N PHE A 87 -1.28 20.76 2.51
CA PHE A 87 -1.83 19.44 2.87
C PHE A 87 -1.90 18.51 1.65
N CYS A 88 -2.31 19.02 0.49
CA CYS A 88 -2.37 18.25 -0.76
C CYS A 88 -0.98 17.80 -1.22
N LYS A 89 0.04 18.68 -1.08
CA LYS A 89 1.45 18.32 -1.36
C LYS A 89 1.94 17.20 -0.46
N VAL A 90 1.68 17.31 0.85
CA VAL A 90 2.07 16.28 1.83
C VAL A 90 1.40 14.94 1.51
N GLN A 91 0.10 14.94 1.21
CA GLN A 91 -0.60 13.70 0.84
C GLN A 91 -0.03 13.09 -0.45
N ALA A 92 0.30 13.91 -1.46
CA ALA A 92 0.91 13.42 -2.69
C ALA A 92 2.30 12.82 -2.43
N SER A 93 3.12 13.45 -1.59
CA SER A 93 4.42 12.92 -1.17
C SER A 93 4.31 11.60 -0.39
N ILE A 94 3.37 11.50 0.56
CA ILE A 94 3.12 10.24 1.29
C ILE A 94 2.70 9.14 0.32
N THR A 95 1.85 9.45 -0.65
CA THR A 95 1.40 8.49 -1.67
C THR A 95 2.58 8.00 -2.52
N LEU A 96 3.53 8.88 -2.88
CA LEU A 96 4.74 8.49 -3.59
C LEU A 96 5.63 7.57 -2.74
N ILE A 97 5.79 7.85 -1.46
CA ILE A 97 6.57 6.99 -0.55
C ILE A 97 5.90 5.61 -0.43
N MET A 98 4.57 5.57 -0.32
CA MET A 98 3.83 4.30 -0.23
C MET A 98 3.90 3.48 -1.52
N SER A 99 3.87 4.12 -2.69
CA SER A 99 4.02 3.40 -3.96
C SER A 99 5.43 2.83 -4.13
N MET A 100 6.46 3.55 -3.69
CA MET A 100 7.82 3.02 -3.59
C MET A 100 7.90 1.85 -2.61
N ALA A 101 7.24 1.93 -1.45
CA ALA A 101 7.22 0.83 -0.48
C ALA A 101 6.58 -0.44 -1.06
N VAL A 102 5.48 -0.32 -1.81
CA VAL A 102 4.88 -1.47 -2.53
C VAL A 102 5.87 -2.08 -3.52
N TYR A 103 6.56 -1.27 -4.31
CA TYR A 103 7.59 -1.77 -5.24
C TYR A 103 8.72 -2.50 -4.51
N ILE A 104 9.22 -1.95 -3.39
CA ILE A 104 10.25 -2.58 -2.57
C ILE A 104 9.78 -3.94 -2.05
N VAL A 105 8.54 -4.02 -1.56
CA VAL A 105 7.96 -5.28 -1.07
C VAL A 105 7.92 -6.33 -2.18
N ILE A 106 7.50 -5.97 -3.39
CA ILE A 106 7.44 -6.90 -4.53
C ILE A 106 8.84 -7.27 -5.06
N SER A 107 9.81 -6.36 -4.99
CA SER A 107 11.11 -6.54 -5.62
C SER A 107 12.20 -7.11 -4.71
N SER A 108 12.06 -6.97 -3.39
CA SER A 108 13.16 -7.25 -2.46
C SER A 108 13.20 -8.71 -2.03
N ASN A 109 14.40 -9.28 -2.03
CA ASN A 109 14.66 -10.63 -1.51
C ASN A 109 14.25 -10.79 -0.04
N TYR A 110 14.35 -9.71 0.74
CA TYR A 110 13.95 -9.72 2.16
C TYR A 110 12.50 -10.15 2.37
N PHE A 111 11.61 -9.76 1.46
CA PHE A 111 10.18 -10.10 1.55
C PHE A 111 9.85 -11.40 0.83
N SER A 112 10.44 -11.66 -0.33
CA SER A 112 10.14 -12.86 -1.14
C SER A 112 10.51 -14.18 -0.43
N GLU A 113 11.53 -14.17 0.41
CA GLU A 113 11.95 -15.32 1.22
C GLU A 113 10.98 -15.64 2.36
N LYS A 114 10.12 -14.69 2.75
CA LYS A 114 9.19 -14.89 3.87
C LYS A 114 8.02 -15.79 3.48
N LEU A 115 7.55 -16.59 4.43
CA LEU A 115 6.33 -17.39 4.25
C LEU A 115 5.09 -16.52 4.05
N ALA A 116 5.01 -15.37 4.71
CA ALA A 116 3.90 -14.43 4.56
C ALA A 116 4.08 -13.44 3.39
N TYR A 117 4.97 -13.70 2.43
CA TYR A 117 5.30 -12.78 1.32
C TYR A 117 4.06 -12.20 0.61
N HIS A 118 3.14 -13.05 0.19
CA HIS A 118 1.91 -12.62 -0.50
C HIS A 118 1.01 -11.74 0.36
N TYR A 119 1.01 -11.94 1.68
CA TYR A 119 0.30 -11.05 2.61
C TYR A 119 0.96 -9.68 2.72
N PHE A 120 2.30 -9.58 2.60
CA PHE A 120 2.99 -8.29 2.51
C PHE A 120 2.60 -7.54 1.25
N ILE A 121 2.57 -8.20 0.09
CA ILE A 121 2.13 -7.55 -1.16
C ILE A 121 0.70 -7.03 -1.00
N MET A 122 -0.23 -7.87 -0.52
CA MET A 122 -1.63 -7.48 -0.36
C MET A 122 -1.82 -6.35 0.66
N GLY A 123 -1.15 -6.43 1.82
CA GLY A 123 -1.29 -5.41 2.86
C GLY A 123 -0.76 -4.06 2.43
N PHE A 124 0.43 -4.01 1.82
CA PHE A 124 0.99 -2.76 1.31
C PHE A 124 0.18 -2.19 0.13
N ALA A 125 -0.33 -3.04 -0.77
CA ALA A 125 -1.20 -2.60 -1.85
C ALA A 125 -2.52 -2.01 -1.32
N LEU A 126 -3.13 -2.62 -0.30
CA LEU A 126 -4.35 -2.13 0.34
C LEU A 126 -4.12 -0.77 1.01
N VAL A 127 -3.00 -0.61 1.70
CA VAL A 127 -2.59 0.68 2.31
C VAL A 127 -2.42 1.76 1.24
N LEU A 128 -1.80 1.44 0.10
CA LEU A 128 -1.68 2.34 -1.03
C LEU A 128 -3.06 2.71 -1.61
N LEU A 129 -3.99 1.76 -1.74
CA LEU A 129 -5.35 2.05 -2.20
C LEU A 129 -6.08 3.02 -1.27
N ILE A 130 -6.01 2.81 0.05
CA ILE A 130 -6.57 3.76 1.02
C ILE A 130 -5.92 5.14 0.86
N GLN A 131 -4.58 5.18 0.70
CA GLN A 131 -3.85 6.44 0.53
C GLN A 131 -4.25 7.19 -0.74
N MET A 132 -4.52 6.47 -1.84
CA MET A 132 -5.02 7.05 -3.08
C MET A 132 -6.40 7.68 -2.89
N ILE A 133 -7.30 7.06 -2.13
CA ILE A 133 -8.62 7.62 -1.81
C ILE A 133 -8.45 8.91 -1.00
N VAL A 134 -7.55 8.92 0.00
CA VAL A 134 -7.23 10.12 0.79
C VAL A 134 -6.71 11.22 -0.13
N LEU A 135 -5.73 10.93 -0.98
CA LEU A 135 -5.17 11.90 -1.93
C LEU A 135 -6.24 12.50 -2.83
N LEU A 136 -7.07 11.68 -3.46
CA LEU A 136 -8.16 12.13 -4.33
C LEU A 136 -9.13 13.05 -3.57
N SER A 137 -9.54 12.66 -2.36
CA SER A 137 -10.44 13.48 -1.54
C SER A 137 -9.86 14.87 -1.25
N THR A 138 -8.54 14.95 -1.02
CA THR A 138 -7.85 16.23 -0.77
C THR A 138 -7.71 17.06 -2.03
N ALA A 139 -7.40 16.42 -3.17
CA ALA A 139 -7.27 17.09 -4.46
C ALA A 139 -8.60 17.71 -4.92
N PHE A 140 -9.72 17.00 -4.73
CA PHE A 140 -11.06 17.54 -5.01
C PHE A 140 -11.44 18.67 -4.04
N ALA A 141 -11.11 18.54 -2.76
CA ALA A 141 -11.39 19.58 -1.78
C ALA A 141 -10.60 20.87 -2.05
N ALA A 142 -9.38 20.79 -2.60
CA ALA A 142 -8.54 21.94 -2.95
C ALA A 142 -8.91 22.61 -4.29
N LYS A 143 -10.04 22.23 -4.90
CA LYS A 143 -10.60 22.87 -6.12
C LYS A 143 -11.87 23.69 -5.80
N SER A 144 -12.40 23.57 -4.59
CA SER A 144 -13.49 24.39 -4.02
C SER A 144 -12.93 25.53 -3.18
#